data_AF-A0A7W5Z748-F1
#
_entry.id   AF-A0A7W5Z748-F1
#
_cell.length_a   1.000
_cell.length_b   1.000
_cell.length_c   1.000
_cell.angle_alpha   90.00
_cell.angle_beta   90.00
_cell.angle_gamma   90.00
#
_symmetry.space_group_name_H-M   'P 1'
#
loop_
_entity.id
_entity.type
_entity.pdbx_description
1 polymer ?
#
loop_
_entity_poly.entity_id
_entity_poly.type
_entity_poly.pdbx_seq_one_letter_code
_entity_poly.pdbx_strand_id
1 'polypeptide(L)'
;MARVLSALIAGLVFGAGIAISGMINPAKVLNFFDFAGSWDPSLAFVMGGALIVTAAGYRFVLQQPKPLFDKTFHLPTKRDLDLPLLAGAAVFGTGWGIAGFCPGGSIPALGLGEISAVIFVAAMLAGIVLARLMRKAFAPQTSAGK
;
A
#
# COMPACT_ATOMS: atom_id res chain seq x y z
N MET A 1 -9.40 19.69 12.60
CA MET A 1 -8.27 20.32 11.89
C MET A 1 -6.94 19.61 12.17
N ALA A 2 -6.56 19.39 13.45
CA ALA A 2 -5.32 18.69 13.82
C ALA A 2 -5.11 17.33 13.11
N ARG A 3 -6.16 16.52 12.94
CA ARG A 3 -6.12 15.23 12.21
C ARG A 3 -5.71 15.36 10.74
N VAL A 4 -6.18 16.39 10.04
CA VAL A 4 -5.85 16.59 8.61
C VAL A 4 -4.42 17.10 8.48
N LEU A 5 -4.01 18.01 9.38
CA LEU A 5 -2.65 18.53 9.41
C LEU A 5 -1.64 17.43 9.72
N SER A 6 -1.93 16.55 10.69
CA SER A 6 -1.05 15.42 11.01
C SER A 6 -0.98 14.41 9.86
N ALA A 7 -2.10 14.13 9.18
CA ALA A 7 -2.11 13.29 7.99
C ALA A 7 -1.28 13.90 6.84
N LEU A 8 -1.36 15.21 6.64
CA LEU A 8 -0.55 15.91 5.63
C LEU A 8 0.94 15.84 5.95
N ILE A 9 1.33 16.11 7.19
CA ILE A 9 2.74 16.01 7.63
C ILE A 9 3.25 14.58 7.47
N ALA A 10 2.49 13.58 7.91
CA ALA A 10 2.85 12.18 7.75
C ALA A 10 2.99 11.79 6.27
N GLY A 11 2.07 12.25 5.42
CA GLY A 11 2.12 12.05 3.97
C GLY A 11 3.34 12.70 3.32
N LEU A 12 3.70 13.92 3.73
CA LEU A 12 4.90 14.62 3.24
C LEU A 12 6.18 13.89 3.67
N VAL A 13 6.29 13.49 4.93
CA VAL A 13 7.43 12.73 5.43
C VAL A 13 7.57 11.39 4.70
N PHE A 14 6.45 10.67 4.52
CA PHE A 14 6.42 9.42 3.78
C PHE A 14 6.85 9.63 2.33
N GLY A 15 6.22 10.55 1.60
CA GLY A 15 6.53 10.83 0.20
C GLY A 15 7.99 11.28 -0.01
N ALA A 16 8.50 12.15 0.88
CA ALA A 16 9.90 12.57 0.85
C ALA A 16 10.86 11.39 1.09
N GLY A 17 10.55 10.51 2.06
CA GLY A 17 11.33 9.30 2.31
C GLY A 17 11.35 8.34 1.10
N ILE A 18 10.21 8.15 0.44
CA ILE A 18 10.11 7.36 -0.79
C ILE A 18 10.96 7.98 -1.92
N ALA A 19 10.91 9.30 -2.08
CA ALA A 19 11.70 10.02 -3.09
C ALA A 19 13.21 9.92 -2.82
N ILE A 20 13.64 10.17 -1.57
CA ILE A 20 15.05 10.11 -1.17
C ILE A 20 15.62 8.69 -1.27
N SER A 21 14.82 7.67 -0.92
CA SER A 21 15.26 6.26 -1.02
C SER A 21 15.38 5.74 -2.46
N GLY A 22 14.85 6.48 -3.45
CA GLY A 22 14.85 6.09 -4.85
C GLY A 22 13.86 4.97 -5.20
N MET A 23 12.93 4.62 -4.30
CA MET A 23 11.90 3.59 -4.53
C MET A 23 10.81 4.03 -5.53
N ILE A 24 10.89 5.27 -6.01
CA ILE A 24 10.06 5.77 -7.12
C ILE A 24 10.41 5.06 -8.43
N ASN A 25 11.67 4.61 -8.59
CA ASN A 25 12.12 3.97 -9.82
C ASN A 25 11.72 2.48 -9.83
N PRO A 26 10.90 2.03 -10.80
CA PRO A 26 10.49 0.63 -10.90
C PRO A 26 11.67 -0.31 -11.16
N ALA A 27 12.77 0.17 -11.74
CA ALA A 27 13.97 -0.64 -11.97
C ALA A 27 14.59 -1.13 -10.66
N LYS A 28 14.61 -0.30 -9.60
CA LYS A 28 15.10 -0.72 -8.27
C LYS A 28 14.28 -1.88 -7.69
N VAL A 29 13.00 -1.83 -7.97
CA VAL A 29 12.04 -2.83 -7.51
C VAL A 29 12.21 -4.14 -8.28
N LEU A 30 12.32 -4.08 -9.60
CA LEU A 30 12.56 -5.25 -10.46
C LEU A 30 13.93 -5.89 -10.19
N ASN A 31 14.97 -5.07 -10.05
CA ASN A 31 16.34 -5.52 -9.75
C ASN A 31 16.45 -6.22 -8.40
N PHE A 32 15.59 -5.89 -7.42
CA PHE A 32 15.56 -6.63 -6.17
C PHE A 32 15.10 -8.10 -6.35
N PHE A 33 14.20 -8.35 -7.31
CA PHE A 33 13.71 -9.70 -7.64
C PHE A 33 14.55 -10.42 -8.69
N ASP A 34 15.46 -9.72 -9.38
CA ASP A 34 16.38 -10.31 -10.35
C ASP A 34 17.62 -10.92 -9.69
N PHE A 35 17.45 -12.08 -9.06
CA PHE A 35 18.53 -12.83 -8.41
C PHE A 35 19.58 -13.40 -9.39
N ALA A 36 19.27 -13.48 -10.68
CA ALA A 36 20.12 -14.09 -11.70
C ALA A 36 20.93 -13.07 -12.53
N GLY A 37 20.67 -11.78 -12.35
CA GLY A 37 21.27 -10.70 -13.14
C GLY A 37 21.73 -9.53 -12.27
N SER A 38 21.06 -8.38 -12.42
CA SER A 38 21.44 -7.10 -11.79
C SER A 38 20.85 -6.96 -10.38
N TRP A 39 21.11 -7.92 -9.50
CA TRP A 39 20.52 -7.95 -8.17
C TRP A 39 20.93 -6.73 -7.31
N ASP A 40 19.94 -5.95 -6.84
CA ASP A 40 20.16 -4.79 -5.97
C ASP A 40 19.55 -4.99 -4.57
N PRO A 41 20.35 -5.24 -3.52
CA PRO A 41 19.86 -5.45 -2.16
C PRO A 41 19.41 -4.17 -1.44
N SER A 42 19.56 -2.99 -2.05
CA SER A 42 19.23 -1.71 -1.39
C SER A 42 17.76 -1.62 -0.96
N LEU A 43 16.85 -2.29 -1.68
CA LEU A 43 15.44 -2.34 -1.32
C LEU A 43 15.20 -3.07 0.02
N ALA A 44 15.96 -4.14 0.30
CA ALA A 44 15.84 -4.88 1.56
C ALA A 44 16.24 -4.03 2.77
N PHE A 45 17.25 -3.17 2.64
CA PHE A 45 17.64 -2.28 3.73
C PHE A 45 16.56 -1.24 4.04
N VAL A 46 15.97 -0.65 3.00
CA VAL A 46 14.87 0.32 3.14
C VAL A 46 13.62 -0.35 3.73
N MET A 47 13.22 -1.50 3.18
CA MET A 47 12.07 -2.26 3.67
C MET A 47 12.28 -2.76 5.09
N GLY A 48 13.46 -3.32 5.40
CA GLY A 48 13.82 -3.79 6.73
C GLY A 48 13.84 -2.67 7.77
N GLY A 49 14.45 -1.53 7.44
CA GLY A 49 14.43 -0.34 8.30
C GLY A 49 13.00 0.17 8.54
N ALA A 50 12.18 0.26 7.49
CA ALA A 50 10.78 0.65 7.62
C ALA A 50 9.98 -0.32 8.51
N LEU A 51 10.17 -1.63 8.33
CA LEU A 51 9.51 -2.67 9.15
C LEU A 51 9.91 -2.59 10.62
N ILE A 52 11.20 -2.44 10.93
CA ILE A 52 11.69 -2.33 12.32
C ILE A 52 11.12 -1.08 12.98
N VAL A 53 11.20 0.07 12.31
CA VAL A 53 10.66 1.34 12.83
C VAL A 53 9.14 1.24 13.04
N THR A 54 8.41 0.63 12.09
CA THR A 54 6.96 0.45 12.21
C THR A 54 6.61 -0.51 13.34
N ALA A 55 7.32 -1.62 13.48
CA ALA A 55 7.10 -2.59 14.55
C ALA A 55 7.33 -1.98 15.94
N ALA A 56 8.43 -1.23 16.11
CA ALA A 56 8.69 -0.49 17.34
C ALA A 56 7.59 0.56 17.58
N GLY A 57 7.24 1.34 16.56
CA GLY A 57 6.18 2.35 16.65
C GLY A 57 4.82 1.76 17.05
N TYR A 58 4.42 0.65 16.44
CA TYR A 58 3.18 -0.04 16.77
C TYR A 58 3.19 -0.59 18.20
N ARG A 59 4.33 -1.12 18.68
CA ARG A 59 4.46 -1.57 20.07
C ARG A 59 4.17 -0.43 21.05
N PHE A 60 4.70 0.77 20.81
CA PHE A 60 4.46 1.92 21.69
C PHE A 60 3.05 2.51 21.53
N VAL A 61 2.57 2.64 20.29
CA VAL A 61 1.27 3.28 20.01
C VAL A 61 0.10 2.40 20.46
N LEU A 62 0.18 1.09 20.23
CA LEU A 62 -0.89 0.16 20.60
C LEU A 62 -0.93 -0.14 22.11
N GLN A 63 0.08 0.28 22.88
CA GLN A 63 0.02 0.29 24.34
C GLN A 63 -0.80 1.46 24.89
N GLN A 64 -1.07 2.48 24.09
CA GLN A 64 -1.87 3.63 24.52
C GLN A 64 -3.36 3.28 24.51
N PRO A 65 -4.16 3.82 25.44
CA PRO A 65 -5.59 3.52 25.51
C PRO A 65 -6.40 4.12 24.34
N LYS A 66 -5.90 5.17 23.69
CA LYS A 66 -6.56 5.83 22.55
C LYS A 66 -5.53 6.52 21.64
N PRO A 67 -5.82 6.67 20.33
CA PRO A 67 -4.98 7.46 19.44
C PRO A 67 -5.01 8.95 19.79
N LEU A 68 -3.93 9.67 19.47
CA LEU A 68 -3.78 11.10 19.78
C LEU A 68 -4.73 12.02 19.00
N PHE A 69 -5.09 11.63 17.77
CA PHE A 69 -5.88 12.46 16.83
C PHE A 69 -7.21 11.80 16.41
N ASP A 70 -7.63 10.74 17.10
CA ASP A 70 -8.91 10.08 16.85
C ASP A 70 -9.51 9.56 18.17
N LYS A 71 -10.73 9.04 18.15
CA LYS A 71 -11.41 8.51 19.35
C LYS A 71 -11.04 7.07 19.66
N THR A 72 -10.79 6.26 18.64
CA THR A 72 -10.55 4.82 18.74
C THR A 72 -9.56 4.39 17.66
N PHE A 73 -8.81 3.32 17.93
CA PHE A 73 -8.01 2.69 16.89
C PHE A 73 -8.90 1.89 15.93
N HIS A 74 -8.70 2.09 14.63
CA HIS A 74 -9.42 1.36 13.58
C HIS A 74 -8.55 0.19 13.07
N LEU A 75 -8.43 -0.86 13.88
CA LEU A 75 -7.73 -2.08 13.46
C LEU A 75 -8.66 -3.04 12.71
N PRO A 76 -8.17 -3.75 11.68
CA PRO A 76 -8.92 -4.85 11.08
C PRO A 76 -9.24 -5.93 12.12
N THR A 77 -10.52 -6.26 12.29
CA THR A 77 -10.97 -7.33 13.20
C THR A 77 -11.04 -8.69 12.54
N LYS A 78 -11.13 -8.73 11.20
CA LYS A 78 -11.13 -9.98 10.43
C LYS A 78 -9.73 -10.60 10.42
N ARG A 79 -9.65 -11.86 10.84
CA ARG A 79 -8.42 -12.67 10.81
C ARG A 79 -8.53 -13.88 9.88
N ASP A 80 -9.70 -14.06 9.27
CA ASP A 80 -9.98 -15.20 8.42
C ASP A 80 -9.28 -15.04 7.07
N LEU A 81 -8.58 -16.10 6.68
CA LEU A 81 -7.94 -16.20 5.37
C LEU A 81 -8.95 -16.79 4.39
N ASP A 82 -9.77 -15.93 3.79
CA ASP A 82 -10.78 -16.35 2.83
C ASP A 82 -10.22 -16.46 1.41
N LEU A 83 -10.84 -17.33 0.59
CA LEU A 83 -10.44 -17.52 -0.82
C LEU A 83 -10.40 -16.21 -1.64
N PRO A 84 -11.36 -15.26 -1.50
CA PRO A 84 -11.28 -13.97 -2.20
C PRO A 84 -10.08 -13.12 -1.79
N LEU A 85 -9.63 -13.22 -0.52
CA LEU A 85 -8.45 -12.52 -0.04
C LEU A 85 -7.19 -13.11 -0.67
N LEU A 86 -7.06 -14.44 -0.67
CA LEU A 86 -5.91 -15.13 -1.25
C LEU A 86 -5.82 -14.91 -2.77
N ALA A 87 -6.95 -15.06 -3.48
CA ALA A 87 -7.02 -14.80 -4.91
C ALA A 87 -6.71 -13.35 -5.25
N GLY A 88 -7.26 -12.40 -4.49
CA GLY A 88 -6.96 -10.97 -4.65
C GLY A 88 -5.49 -10.64 -4.39
N ALA A 89 -4.90 -11.23 -3.35
CA ALA A 89 -3.48 -11.05 -3.04
C ALA A 89 -2.57 -11.63 -4.13
N ALA A 90 -2.90 -12.79 -4.69
CA ALA A 90 -2.17 -13.38 -5.80
C ALA A 90 -2.21 -12.48 -7.04
N VAL A 91 -3.40 -12.07 -7.48
CA VAL A 91 -3.56 -11.18 -8.65
C VAL A 91 -2.85 -9.85 -8.46
N PHE A 92 -3.00 -9.24 -7.28
CA PHE A 92 -2.34 -7.98 -6.94
C PHE A 92 -0.81 -8.13 -6.92
N GLY A 93 -0.30 -9.19 -6.30
CA GLY A 93 1.13 -9.49 -6.23
C GLY A 93 1.74 -9.74 -7.61
N THR A 94 1.06 -10.48 -8.49
CA THR A 94 1.50 -10.69 -9.87
C THR A 94 1.55 -9.37 -10.65
N GLY A 95 0.52 -8.53 -10.53
CA GLY A 95 0.49 -7.22 -11.19
C GLY A 95 1.60 -6.29 -10.69
N TRP A 96 1.83 -6.26 -9.38
CA TRP A 96 2.95 -5.54 -8.76
C TRP A 96 4.30 -6.03 -9.31
N GLY A 97 4.49 -7.35 -9.41
CA GLY A 97 5.77 -7.96 -9.81
C GLY A 97 6.14 -7.67 -11.26
N ILE A 98 5.13 -7.63 -12.13
CA ILE A 98 5.32 -7.31 -13.55
C ILE A 98 5.52 -5.81 -13.74
N ALA A 99 4.76 -4.97 -13.04
CA ALA A 99 4.82 -3.52 -13.22
C ALA A 99 6.03 -2.85 -12.54
N GLY A 100 6.60 -3.47 -11.50
CA GLY A 100 7.66 -2.87 -10.69
C GLY A 100 7.22 -1.65 -9.87
N PHE A 101 5.91 -1.33 -9.88
CA PHE A 101 5.35 -0.21 -9.11
C PHE A 101 4.62 -0.72 -7.87
N CYS A 102 4.97 -0.14 -6.73
CA CYS A 102 4.18 -0.27 -5.51
C CYS A 102 3.19 0.90 -5.40
N PRO A 103 1.97 0.70 -4.87
CA PRO A 103 0.99 1.78 -4.72
C PRO A 103 1.50 2.91 -3.81
N GLY A 104 2.39 2.61 -2.86
CA GLY A 104 3.02 3.61 -2.01
C GLY A 104 4.03 4.49 -2.75
N GLY A 105 4.74 3.94 -3.74
CA GLY A 105 5.72 4.64 -4.56
C GLY A 105 5.11 5.35 -5.77
N SER A 106 4.00 4.82 -6.29
CA SER A 106 3.31 5.43 -7.42
C SER A 106 2.72 6.80 -7.07
N ILE A 107 2.29 7.04 -5.83
CA ILE A 107 1.70 8.34 -5.44
C ILE A 107 2.75 9.48 -5.49
N PRO A 108 3.94 9.36 -4.85
CA PRO A 108 5.03 10.31 -5.07
C PRO A 108 5.47 10.42 -6.53
N ALA A 109 5.57 9.29 -7.25
CA ALA A 109 5.96 9.28 -8.66
C ALA A 109 4.98 10.08 -9.54
N LEU A 110 3.68 9.99 -9.26
CA LEU A 110 2.64 10.74 -9.95
C LEU A 110 2.78 12.25 -9.68
N GLY A 111 3.17 12.64 -8.47
CA GLY A 111 3.52 14.02 -8.13
C GLY A 111 4.76 14.55 -8.86
N LEU A 112 5.66 13.67 -9.29
CA LEU A 112 6.83 14.01 -10.10
C LEU A 112 6.57 14.01 -11.61
N GLY A 113 5.35 13.67 -12.05
CA GLY A 113 4.98 13.67 -13.47
C GLY A 113 5.43 12.44 -14.27
N GLU A 114 5.79 11.34 -13.60
CA GLU A 114 6.15 10.08 -14.27
C GLU A 114 4.95 9.47 -15.01
N ILE A 115 5.03 9.41 -16.35
CA ILE A 115 3.95 8.88 -17.21
C ILE A 115 3.62 7.42 -16.83
N SER A 116 4.65 6.63 -16.55
CA SER A 116 4.48 5.22 -16.13
C SER A 116 3.67 5.10 -14.83
N ALA A 117 3.85 6.04 -13.90
CA ALA A 117 3.07 6.08 -12.67
C ALA A 117 1.61 6.50 -12.91
N VAL A 118 1.37 7.42 -13.85
CA VAL A 118 0.00 7.79 -14.26
C VAL A 118 -0.74 6.59 -14.84
N ILE A 119 -0.11 5.84 -15.75
CA ILE A 119 -0.69 4.64 -16.35
C ILE A 119 -1.00 3.60 -15.27
N PHE A 120 -0.05 3.35 -14.37
CA PHE A 120 -0.23 2.40 -13.27
C PHE A 120 -1.40 2.81 -12.36
N VAL A 121 -1.46 4.07 -11.93
CA VAL A 121 -2.53 4.55 -11.04
C VAL A 121 -3.89 4.53 -11.75
N ALA A 122 -3.96 4.90 -13.02
CA ALA A 122 -5.19 4.80 -13.79
C ALA A 122 -5.70 3.35 -13.89
N ALA A 123 -4.80 2.40 -14.20
CA ALA A 123 -5.12 0.98 -14.26
C ALA A 123 -5.55 0.42 -12.89
N MET A 124 -4.85 0.80 -11.82
CA MET A 124 -5.20 0.42 -10.45
C MET A 124 -6.59 0.94 -10.06
N LEU A 125 -6.89 2.20 -10.36
CA LEU A 125 -8.21 2.80 -10.09
C LEU A 125 -9.31 2.10 -10.89
N ALA A 126 -9.08 1.83 -12.17
CA ALA A 126 -10.01 1.08 -13.02
C ALA A 126 -10.28 -0.32 -12.43
N GLY A 127 -9.24 -1.05 -12.02
CA GLY A 127 -9.36 -2.34 -11.36
C GLY A 127 -10.14 -2.28 -10.04
N ILE A 128 -9.91 -1.27 -9.21
CA ILE A 128 -10.66 -1.06 -7.95
C ILE A 128 -12.15 -0.80 -8.24
N VAL A 129 -12.45 0.05 -9.22
CA VAL A 129 -13.84 0.36 -9.62
C VAL A 129 -14.52 -0.89 -10.16
N LEU A 130 -13.87 -1.61 -11.08
CA LEU A 130 -14.40 -2.85 -11.64
C LEU A 130 -14.65 -3.89 -10.55
N ALA A 131 -13.69 -4.13 -9.65
CA ALA A 131 -13.85 -5.07 -8.54
C ALA A 131 -14.95 -4.65 -7.55
N ARG A 132 -15.22 -3.35 -7.38
CA ARG A 132 -16.34 -2.85 -6.58
C ARG A 132 -17.67 -3.08 -7.29
N LEU A 133 -17.75 -2.84 -8.61
CA LEU A 133 -18.95 -3.09 -9.40
C LEU A 133 -19.29 -4.57 -9.46
N MET A 134 -18.29 -5.42 -9.72
CA MET A 134 -18.44 -6.88 -9.68
C MET A 134 -18.90 -7.33 -8.29
N ARG A 135 -18.26 -6.89 -7.20
CA ARG A 135 -18.74 -7.26 -5.85
C ARG A 135 -20.17 -6.82 -5.56
N LYS A 136 -20.60 -5.67 -6.07
CA LYS A 136 -22.01 -5.25 -5.94
C LYS A 136 -22.95 -6.13 -6.78
N ALA A 137 -22.53 -6.52 -7.98
CA ALA A 137 -23.32 -7.37 -8.88
C ALA A 137 -23.39 -8.84 -8.43
N PHE A 138 -22.34 -9.34 -7.79
CA PHE A 138 -22.20 -10.72 -7.31
C PHE A 138 -22.37 -10.86 -5.79
N ALA A 139 -22.70 -9.77 -5.07
CA ALA A 139 -23.09 -9.87 -3.67
C ALA A 139 -24.35 -10.73 -3.59
N PRO A 140 -24.37 -11.82 -2.81
CA PRO A 140 -25.60 -12.51 -2.51
C PRO A 140 -26.56 -11.48 -1.92
N GLN A 141 -27.79 -11.41 -2.42
CA GLN A 141 -28.87 -10.71 -1.75
C GLN A 141 -29.15 -11.45 -0.44
N THR A 142 -28.38 -11.19 0.61
CA THR A 142 -28.81 -11.54 1.96
C THR A 142 -29.95 -10.60 2.28
N SER A 143 -31.14 -11.17 2.12
CA SER A 143 -32.47 -10.61 2.32
C SER A 143 -32.53 -9.45 3.32
N ALA A 144 -33.13 -8.35 2.86
CA ALA A 144 -34.04 -7.60 3.71
C ALA A 144 -35.00 -8.60 4.38
N GLY A 145 -34.94 -8.71 5.70
CA GLY A 145 -35.67 -9.76 6.41
C GLY A 145 -35.71 -9.54 7.92
N LYS A 146 -36.49 -8.52 8.32
CA LYS A 146 -37.04 -8.22 9.66
C LYS A 146 -36.08 -7.97 10.82
#